data_AF-A0A816DSX5-F1
#
_entry.id   AF-A0A816DSX5-F1
#
_cell.length_a   1.000
_cell.length_b   1.000
_cell.length_c   1.000
_cell.angle_alpha   90.00
_cell.angle_beta   90.00
_cell.angle_gamma   90.00
#
_symmetry.space_group_name_H-M   'P 1'
#
loop_
_entity.id
_entity.type
_entity.pdbx_description
1 polymer ?
#
loop_
_entity_poly.entity_id
_entity_poly.type
_entity_poly.pdbx_seq_one_letter_code
_entity_poly.pdbx_strand_id
1 'polypeptide(L)'
;SYSKQMITIGNQALVFLQSTFVGDIYPFGGRLTSDIANCARNELFDFITFLHPRRSGGSLYTNLRTLLHFNTRDFFNLLTMAFNDDEFLNAIDIQKRRSFFDILLRVMVDDISFSSNQIGILFTFLARQLSKSDQEHIFMQGILFEQVMINIREDFLRLFYNLSLCDFDACS
;
A
#
# COMPACT_ATOMS: atom_id res chain seq x y z
N SER A 1 11.76 -6.71 -19.06
CA SER A 1 10.75 -5.78 -19.60
C SER A 1 9.49 -6.52 -19.98
N TYR A 2 8.33 -5.98 -19.59
CA TYR A 2 7.02 -6.50 -19.96
C TYR A 2 6.75 -6.32 -21.46
N SER A 3 5.98 -7.23 -22.06
CA SER A 3 5.51 -7.06 -23.44
C SER A 3 4.47 -5.93 -23.53
N LYS A 4 4.27 -5.35 -24.71
CA LYS A 4 3.23 -4.31 -24.90
C LYS A 4 1.85 -4.78 -24.46
N GLN A 5 1.51 -6.04 -24.75
CA GLN A 5 0.24 -6.64 -24.33
C GLN A 5 0.13 -6.75 -22.80
N MET A 6 1.20 -7.17 -22.11
CA MET A 6 1.22 -7.22 -20.64
C MET A 6 1.06 -5.85 -20.00
N ILE A 7 1.67 -4.82 -20.59
CA ILE A 7 1.52 -3.43 -20.13
C ILE A 7 0.07 -2.98 -20.27
N THR A 8 -0.57 -3.24 -21.42
CA THR A 8 -1.99 -2.89 -21.62
C THR A 8 -2.89 -3.60 -20.61
N ILE A 9 -2.71 -4.91 -20.41
CA ILE A 9 -3.52 -5.69 -19.47
C ILE A 9 -3.31 -5.22 -18.04
N GLY A 10 -2.07 -4.98 -17.62
CA GLY A 10 -1.79 -4.51 -16.26
C GLY A 10 -2.35 -3.11 -15.99
N ASN A 11 -2.28 -2.21 -16.97
CA ASN A 11 -2.90 -0.89 -16.86
C ASN A 11 -4.43 -0.99 -16.77
N GLN A 12 -5.06 -1.83 -17.60
CA GLN A 12 -6.50 -2.10 -17.52
C GLN A 12 -6.89 -2.69 -16.17
N ALA A 13 -6.08 -3.59 -15.60
CA ALA A 13 -6.31 -4.16 -14.29
C ALA A 13 -6.25 -3.10 -13.18
N LEU A 14 -5.26 -2.19 -13.22
CA LEU A 14 -5.18 -1.08 -12.26
C LEU A 14 -6.39 -0.14 -12.37
N VAL A 15 -6.82 0.21 -13.59
CA VAL A 15 -8.02 1.04 -13.79
C VAL A 15 -9.27 0.33 -13.27
N PHE A 16 -9.42 -0.97 -13.55
CA PHE A 16 -10.52 -1.78 -13.03
C PHE A 16 -10.57 -1.77 -11.49
N LEU A 17 -9.44 -2.00 -10.83
CA LEU A 17 -9.33 -1.96 -9.37
C LEU A 17 -9.72 -0.57 -8.82
N GLN A 18 -9.21 0.49 -9.45
CA GLN A 18 -9.50 1.87 -9.04
C GLN A 18 -10.97 2.20 -9.17
N SER A 19 -11.59 1.90 -10.33
CA SER A 19 -13.02 2.11 -10.55
C SER A 19 -13.86 1.36 -9.53
N THR A 20 -13.54 0.09 -9.28
CA THR A 20 -14.31 -0.73 -8.33
C THR A 20 -14.19 -0.21 -6.90
N PHE A 21 -13.01 0.28 -6.48
CA PHE A 21 -12.84 0.87 -5.15
C PHE A 21 -13.65 2.16 -4.96
N VAL A 22 -13.75 3.00 -6.00
CA VAL A 22 -14.60 4.20 -6.00
C VAL A 22 -16.09 3.86 -6.12
N GLY A 23 -16.43 2.62 -6.49
CA GLY A 23 -17.82 2.18 -6.69
C GLY A 23 -18.35 2.43 -8.10
N ASP A 24 -17.46 2.62 -9.07
CA ASP A 24 -17.80 2.81 -10.49
C ASP A 24 -17.76 1.49 -11.27
N ILE A 25 -18.58 1.41 -12.32
CA ILE A 25 -18.64 0.27 -13.24
C ILE A 25 -17.55 0.42 -14.30
N TYR A 26 -16.68 -0.58 -14.40
CA TYR A 26 -15.70 -0.70 -15.48
C TYR A 26 -16.21 -1.64 -16.60
N PRO A 27 -15.90 -1.40 -17.89
CA PRO A 27 -15.25 -0.22 -18.46
C PRO A 27 -16.23 0.89 -18.87
N PHE A 28 -17.54 0.64 -18.77
CA PHE A 28 -18.58 1.46 -19.42
C PHE A 28 -18.95 2.73 -18.63
N GLY A 29 -18.50 2.87 -17.38
CA GLY A 29 -18.86 3.97 -16.48
C GLY A 29 -20.22 3.79 -15.82
N GLY A 30 -20.54 4.70 -14.90
CA GLY A 30 -21.73 4.63 -14.04
C GLY A 30 -21.39 4.13 -12.63
N ARG A 31 -22.34 4.23 -11.70
CA ARG A 31 -22.15 3.83 -10.30
C ARG A 31 -22.80 2.49 -10.00
N LEU A 32 -22.09 1.64 -9.27
CA LEU A 32 -22.65 0.45 -8.65
C LEU A 32 -23.63 0.85 -7.54
N THR A 33 -24.60 -0.01 -7.25
CA THR A 33 -25.40 0.14 -6.03
C THR A 33 -24.50 -0.09 -4.81
N SER A 34 -24.80 0.56 -3.69
CA SER A 34 -23.95 0.52 -2.49
C SER A 34 -23.65 -0.92 -2.03
N ASP A 35 -24.64 -1.82 -2.08
CA ASP A 35 -24.46 -3.21 -1.63
C ASP A 35 -23.47 -3.97 -2.54
N ILE A 36 -23.61 -3.80 -3.85
CA ILE A 36 -22.74 -4.45 -4.84
C ILE A 36 -21.33 -3.85 -4.78
N ALA A 37 -21.23 -2.52 -4.64
CA ALA A 37 -19.95 -1.84 -4.47
C ALA A 37 -19.22 -2.34 -3.22
N ASN A 38 -19.92 -2.47 -2.09
CA ASN A 38 -19.35 -2.94 -0.84
C ASN A 38 -18.90 -4.40 -0.93
N CYS A 39 -19.68 -5.26 -1.58
CA CYS A 39 -19.30 -6.64 -1.85
C CYS A 39 -18.04 -6.71 -2.72
N ALA A 40 -18.02 -5.98 -3.84
CA ALA A 40 -16.89 -5.96 -4.77
C ALA A 40 -15.61 -5.40 -4.12
N ARG A 41 -15.71 -4.34 -3.31
CA ARG A 41 -14.58 -3.80 -2.53
C ARG A 41 -14.00 -4.85 -1.59
N ASN A 42 -14.86 -5.61 -0.90
CA ASN A 42 -14.43 -6.69 0.00
C ASN A 42 -13.75 -7.84 -0.74
N GLU A 43 -14.34 -8.31 -1.85
CA GLU A 43 -13.75 -9.37 -2.68
C GLU A 43 -12.39 -8.96 -3.25
N LEU A 44 -12.26 -7.72 -3.72
CA LEU A 44 -10.98 -7.20 -4.20
C LEU A 44 -9.94 -7.09 -3.09
N PHE A 45 -10.34 -6.67 -1.89
CA PHE A 45 -9.46 -6.68 -0.74
C PHE A 45 -8.94 -8.09 -0.46
N ASP A 46 -9.85 -9.06 -0.36
CA ASP A 46 -9.53 -10.46 -0.08
C ASP A 46 -8.64 -11.05 -1.18
N PHE A 47 -8.88 -10.70 -2.45
CA PHE A 47 -8.04 -11.06 -3.59
C PHE A 47 -6.61 -10.49 -3.46
N ILE A 48 -6.46 -9.20 -3.14
CA ILE A 48 -5.14 -8.56 -3.02
C ILE A 48 -4.37 -9.16 -1.82
N THR A 49 -5.04 -9.37 -0.69
CA THR A 49 -4.45 -9.94 0.53
C THR A 49 -4.40 -11.46 0.53
N PHE A 50 -4.74 -12.13 -0.58
CA PHE A 50 -4.86 -13.58 -0.62
C PHE A 50 -3.53 -14.28 -0.30
N LEU A 51 -3.54 -15.08 0.77
CA LEU A 51 -2.41 -15.88 1.20
C LEU A 51 -2.35 -17.16 0.39
N HIS A 52 -1.43 -17.21 -0.57
CA HIS A 52 -1.23 -18.39 -1.41
C HIS A 52 -0.67 -19.56 -0.57
N PRO A 53 -1.25 -20.77 -0.63
CA PRO A 53 -0.76 -21.92 0.13
C PRO A 53 0.70 -22.24 -0.20
N ARG A 54 1.58 -22.33 0.81
CA ARG A 54 3.01 -22.65 0.66
C ARG A 54 3.30 -23.92 -0.15
N ARG A 55 2.34 -24.86 -0.22
CA ARG A 55 2.40 -26.10 -1.01
C ARG A 55 2.50 -25.86 -2.53
N SER A 56 2.23 -24.64 -2.99
CA SER A 56 2.31 -24.27 -4.41
C SER A 56 3.68 -23.72 -4.84
N GLY A 57 4.66 -23.62 -3.92
CA GLY A 57 5.97 -23.02 -4.21
C GLY A 57 5.91 -21.50 -4.47
N GLY A 58 4.73 -20.88 -4.42
CA GLY A 58 4.52 -19.46 -4.63
C GLY A 58 4.91 -18.60 -3.42
N SER A 59 5.26 -17.33 -3.70
CA SER A 59 5.50 -16.32 -2.68
C SER A 59 4.19 -15.93 -1.97
N LEU A 60 4.24 -15.65 -0.67
CA LEU A 60 3.06 -15.16 0.05
C LEU A 60 2.58 -13.83 -0.54
N TYR A 61 1.26 -13.63 -0.60
CA TYR A 61 0.64 -12.42 -1.16
C TYR A 61 1.03 -12.16 -2.64
N THR A 62 1.01 -13.21 -3.47
CA THR A 62 1.44 -13.12 -4.88
C THR A 62 0.70 -12.03 -5.66
N ASN A 63 -0.61 -11.84 -5.43
CA ASN A 63 -1.41 -10.82 -6.12
C ASN A 63 -0.91 -9.41 -5.80
N LEU A 64 -0.76 -9.09 -4.51
CA LEU A 64 -0.20 -7.81 -4.07
C LEU A 64 1.20 -7.57 -4.63
N ARG A 65 2.09 -8.58 -4.54
CA ARG A 65 3.45 -8.49 -5.10
C ARG A 65 3.42 -8.19 -6.60
N THR A 66 2.56 -8.87 -7.34
CA THR A 66 2.43 -8.70 -8.80
C THR A 66 2.01 -7.27 -9.14
N LEU A 67 1.02 -6.72 -8.43
CA LEU A 67 0.58 -5.33 -8.64
C LEU A 67 1.67 -4.32 -8.29
N LEU A 68 2.38 -4.52 -7.17
CA LEU A 68 3.47 -3.66 -6.74
C LEU A 68 4.66 -3.68 -7.72
N HIS A 69 5.04 -4.85 -8.23
CA HIS A 69 6.12 -4.97 -9.22
C HIS A 69 5.73 -4.47 -10.60
N PHE A 70 4.46 -4.59 -10.98
CA PHE A 70 3.98 -4.08 -12.25
C PHE A 70 4.12 -2.55 -12.31
N ASN A 71 3.53 -1.84 -11.33
CA ASN A 71 3.64 -0.40 -11.23
C ASN A 71 3.35 0.08 -9.81
N THR A 72 4.40 0.22 -9.01
CA THR A 72 4.30 0.64 -7.60
C THR A 72 3.62 2.00 -7.47
N ARG A 73 4.03 2.98 -8.29
CA ARG A 73 3.53 4.36 -8.18
C ARG A 73 2.03 4.42 -8.42
N ASP A 74 1.55 3.80 -9.49
CA ASP A 74 0.12 3.86 -9.84
C ASP A 74 -0.73 3.03 -8.88
N PHE A 75 -0.19 1.92 -8.37
CA PHE A 75 -0.86 1.17 -7.32
C PHE A 75 -1.03 2.00 -6.04
N PHE A 76 -0.01 2.74 -5.59
CA PHE A 76 -0.14 3.62 -4.41
C PHE A 76 -1.03 4.85 -4.66
N ASN A 77 -1.07 5.37 -5.89
CA ASN A 77 -2.01 6.43 -6.26
C ASN A 77 -3.45 5.93 -6.16
N LEU A 78 -3.72 4.72 -6.67
CA LEU A 78 -5.00 4.04 -6.53
C LEU A 78 -5.38 3.84 -5.05
N LEU A 79 -4.47 3.35 -4.22
CA LEU A 79 -4.72 3.19 -2.78
C LEU A 79 -4.99 4.55 -2.12
N THR A 80 -4.27 5.60 -2.50
CA THR A 80 -4.52 6.95 -1.99
C THR A 80 -5.95 7.39 -2.29
N MET A 81 -6.44 7.13 -3.50
CA MET A 81 -7.83 7.43 -3.85
C MET A 81 -8.83 6.61 -3.02
N ALA A 82 -8.64 5.30 -2.93
CA ALA A 82 -9.54 4.42 -2.19
C ALA A 82 -9.61 4.79 -0.70
N PHE A 83 -8.47 5.02 -0.05
CA PHE A 83 -8.42 5.41 1.37
C PHE A 83 -8.76 6.90 1.62
N ASN A 84 -9.06 7.68 0.58
CA ASN A 84 -9.65 9.02 0.70
C ASN A 84 -11.19 9.01 0.53
N ASP A 85 -11.79 7.87 0.18
CA ASP A 85 -13.22 7.73 -0.05
C ASP A 85 -13.91 7.17 1.20
N ASP A 86 -14.80 7.95 1.79
CA ASP A 86 -15.55 7.55 3.00
C ASP A 86 -16.46 6.34 2.74
N GLU A 87 -17.01 6.19 1.53
CA GLU A 87 -17.82 5.02 1.19
C GLU A 87 -16.97 3.75 1.23
N PHE A 88 -15.73 3.84 0.75
CA PHE A 88 -14.77 2.75 0.82
C PHE A 88 -14.35 2.43 2.26
N LEU A 89 -14.04 3.46 3.06
CA LEU A 89 -13.66 3.28 4.47
C LEU A 89 -14.79 2.68 5.31
N ASN A 90 -16.05 3.01 4.99
CA ASN A 90 -17.22 2.44 5.65
C ASN A 90 -17.54 1.02 5.17
N ALA A 91 -17.19 0.67 3.94
CA ALA A 91 -17.41 -0.66 3.37
C ALA A 91 -16.47 -1.73 3.93
N ILE A 92 -15.26 -1.34 4.33
CA ILE A 92 -14.20 -2.25 4.77
C ILE A 92 -13.93 -2.07 6.26
N ASP A 93 -14.08 -3.16 7.01
CA ASP A 93 -13.82 -3.20 8.43
C ASP A 93 -12.42 -2.67 8.78
N ILE A 94 -12.33 -1.96 9.89
CA ILE A 94 -11.07 -1.41 10.41
C ILE A 94 -10.01 -2.51 10.48
N GLN A 95 -10.36 -3.71 10.97
CA GLN A 95 -9.43 -4.84 11.07
C GLN A 95 -8.86 -5.30 9.72
N LYS A 96 -9.68 -5.37 8.67
CA LYS A 96 -9.23 -5.70 7.31
C LYS A 96 -8.29 -4.62 6.78
N ARG A 97 -8.63 -3.34 6.99
CA ARG A 97 -7.76 -2.21 6.63
C ARG A 97 -6.41 -2.29 7.35
N ARG A 98 -6.39 -2.58 8.65
CA ARG A 98 -5.15 -2.75 9.43
C ARG A 98 -4.30 -3.90 8.87
N SER A 99 -4.92 -5.06 8.69
CA SER A 99 -4.23 -6.26 8.17
C SER A 99 -3.61 -5.98 6.80
N PHE A 100 -4.27 -5.19 5.95
CA PHE A 100 -3.71 -4.80 4.67
C PHE A 100 -2.46 -3.94 4.79
N PHE A 101 -2.42 -2.95 5.69
CA PHE A 101 -1.20 -2.17 5.94
C PHE A 101 -0.07 -3.03 6.48
N ASP A 102 -0.35 -3.95 7.40
CA ASP A 102 0.65 -4.89 7.93
C ASP A 102 1.21 -5.79 6.83
N ILE A 103 0.33 -6.33 5.97
CA ILE A 103 0.72 -7.15 4.81
C ILE A 103 1.54 -6.31 3.84
N LEU A 104 1.14 -5.08 3.55
CA LEU A 104 1.83 -4.18 2.63
C LEU A 104 3.25 -3.86 3.11
N LEU A 105 3.39 -3.49 4.39
CA LEU A 105 4.69 -3.29 5.04
C LEU A 105 5.54 -4.56 4.96
N ARG A 106 4.99 -5.71 5.35
CA ARG A 106 5.72 -6.98 5.30
C ARG A 106 6.18 -7.32 3.90
N VAL A 107 5.31 -7.20 2.91
CA VAL A 107 5.62 -7.54 1.52
C VAL A 107 6.70 -6.63 0.96
N MET A 108 6.68 -5.34 1.26
CA MET A 108 7.64 -4.40 0.69
C MET A 108 8.95 -4.32 1.47
N VAL A 109 8.92 -4.38 2.80
CA VAL A 109 10.11 -4.23 3.64
C VAL A 109 10.90 -5.53 3.75
N ASP A 110 10.24 -6.69 3.84
CA ASP A 110 10.95 -7.98 3.93
C ASP A 110 11.44 -8.48 2.56
N ASP A 111 10.97 -7.89 1.46
CA ASP A 111 11.33 -8.31 0.11
C ASP A 111 12.45 -7.44 -0.49
N ILE A 112 13.58 -8.09 -0.75
CA ILE A 112 14.82 -7.49 -1.28
C ILE A 112 14.62 -6.94 -2.72
N SER A 113 13.55 -7.31 -3.41
CA SER A 113 13.31 -6.92 -4.81
C SER A 113 12.75 -5.50 -5.00
N PHE A 114 12.36 -4.80 -3.94
CA PHE A 114 11.92 -3.41 -4.02
C PHE A 114 13.09 -2.43 -3.84
N SER A 115 13.16 -1.43 -4.73
CA SER A 115 14.15 -0.36 -4.64
C SER A 115 13.83 0.62 -3.51
N SER A 116 14.85 1.32 -3.00
CA SER A 116 14.68 2.36 -1.96
C SER A 116 13.66 3.44 -2.34
N ASN A 117 13.57 3.78 -3.63
CA ASN A 117 12.56 4.72 -4.12
C ASN A 117 11.12 4.17 -3.98
N GLN A 118 10.91 2.89 -4.29
CA GLN A 118 9.60 2.23 -4.12
C GLN A 118 9.21 2.14 -2.64
N ILE A 119 10.18 1.85 -1.76
CA ILE A 119 9.99 1.88 -0.31
C ILE A 119 9.67 3.31 0.18
N GLY A 120 10.31 4.34 -0.39
CA GLY A 120 9.98 5.74 -0.11
C GLY A 120 8.55 6.12 -0.48
N ILE A 121 8.01 5.58 -1.58
CA ILE A 121 6.60 5.76 -1.97
C ILE A 121 5.67 5.16 -0.91
N LEU A 122 5.98 3.97 -0.40
CA LEU A 122 5.23 3.35 0.70
C LEU A 122 5.21 4.25 1.93
N PHE A 123 6.37 4.73 2.40
CA PHE A 123 6.42 5.59 3.58
C PHE A 123 5.70 6.91 3.39
N THR A 124 5.80 7.51 2.20
CA THR A 124 5.04 8.73 1.86
C THR A 124 3.53 8.48 1.94
N PHE A 125 3.06 7.34 1.42
CA PHE A 125 1.66 6.96 1.51
C PHE A 125 1.22 6.73 2.96
N LEU A 126 2.00 5.98 3.75
CA LEU A 126 1.70 5.73 5.16
C LEU A 126 1.63 7.03 5.96
N ALA A 127 2.61 7.92 5.81
CA ALA A 127 2.64 9.22 6.47
C ALA A 127 1.37 10.04 6.21
N ARG A 128 0.87 10.01 4.97
CA ARG A 128 -0.39 10.69 4.58
C ARG A 128 -1.62 10.05 5.20
N GLN A 129 -1.65 8.72 5.35
CA GLN A 129 -2.78 8.06 6.01
C GLN A 129 -2.77 8.30 7.52
N LEU A 130 -1.60 8.36 8.14
CA LEU A 130 -1.42 8.64 9.56
C LEU A 130 -1.77 10.08 9.94
N SER A 131 -1.51 11.04 9.06
CA SER A 131 -1.84 12.44 9.31
C SER A 131 -3.33 12.73 9.35
N LYS A 132 -4.19 11.75 9.03
CA LYS A 132 -5.64 11.88 9.09
C LYS A 132 -6.13 11.47 10.48
N SER A 133 -6.76 12.40 11.18
CA SER A 133 -7.31 12.21 12.54
C SER A 133 -8.17 10.94 12.68
N ASP A 134 -8.91 10.58 11.63
CA ASP A 134 -9.88 9.49 11.68
C ASP A 134 -9.26 8.12 11.37
N GLN A 135 -7.97 8.07 11.00
CA GLN A 135 -7.26 6.85 10.62
C GLN A 135 -6.16 6.45 11.62
N GLU A 136 -5.91 7.24 12.67
CA GLU A 136 -4.89 6.94 13.69
C GLU A 136 -5.11 5.56 14.32
N HIS A 137 -6.36 5.20 14.59
CA HIS A 137 -6.73 3.89 15.12
C HIS A 137 -6.37 2.74 14.19
N ILE A 138 -6.14 2.93 12.89
CA ILE A 138 -5.79 1.85 11.96
C ILE A 138 -4.34 1.39 12.19
N PHE A 139 -3.47 2.24 12.72
CA PHE A 139 -2.03 1.95 12.83
C PHE A 139 -1.56 1.55 14.24
N MET A 140 -2.31 1.91 15.29
CA MET A 140 -1.89 1.79 16.70
C MET A 140 -1.77 0.36 17.30
N GLN A 141 -1.87 -0.71 16.52
CA GLN A 141 -1.75 -2.09 17.05
C GLN A 141 -0.81 -3.00 16.26
N GLY A 142 -0.20 -2.50 15.19
CA GLY A 142 0.76 -3.25 14.39
C GLY A 142 2.15 -3.15 14.98
N ILE A 143 2.64 -4.21 15.65
CA ILE A 143 4.01 -4.31 16.19
C ILE A 143 5.06 -3.98 15.11
N LEU A 144 4.79 -4.38 13.86
CA LEU A 144 5.68 -4.12 12.72
C LEU A 144 5.71 -2.63 12.35
N PHE A 145 4.57 -1.94 12.43
CA PHE A 145 4.48 -0.52 12.14
C PHE A 145 5.23 0.31 13.21
N GLU A 146 5.02 0.01 14.49
CA GLU A 146 5.79 0.65 15.57
C GLU A 146 7.29 0.41 15.43
N GLN A 147 7.72 -0.82 15.13
CA GLN A 147 9.13 -1.14 14.92
C GLN A 147 9.72 -0.37 13.73
N VAL A 148 9.02 -0.32 12.60
CA VAL A 148 9.48 0.41 11.42
C VAL A 148 9.50 1.91 11.68
N MET A 149 8.51 2.47 12.36
CA MET A 149 8.49 3.89 12.73
C MET A 149 9.60 4.26 13.72
N ILE A 150 9.86 3.41 14.73
CA ILE A 150 10.96 3.60 15.68
C ILE A 150 12.28 3.53 14.94
N ASN A 151 12.49 2.52 14.09
CA ASN A 151 13.74 2.36 13.34
C ASN A 151 13.97 3.53 12.37
N ILE A 152 12.95 3.99 11.65
CA ILE A 152 13.07 5.15 10.75
C ILE A 152 13.37 6.42 11.55
N ARG A 153 12.72 6.62 12.70
CA ARG A 153 12.98 7.76 13.57
C ARG A 153 14.41 7.73 14.10
N GLU A 154 14.91 6.57 14.53
CA GLU A 154 16.28 6.39 14.99
C GLU A 154 17.30 6.57 13.85
N ASP A 155 17.03 6.06 12.65
CA ASP A 155 17.91 6.23 11.49
C ASP A 155 17.93 7.69 11.00
N PHE A 156 16.78 8.39 11.01
CA PHE A 156 16.73 9.82 10.75
C PHE A 156 17.46 10.61 11.83
N LEU A 157 17.27 10.30 13.12
CA LEU A 157 17.99 10.97 14.21
C LEU A 157 19.49 10.73 14.12
N ARG A 158 19.92 9.53 13.74
CA ARG A 158 21.34 9.21 13.48
C ARG A 158 21.89 9.97 12.29
N LEU A 159 21.12 10.10 11.21
CA LEU A 159 21.52 10.92 10.05
C LEU A 159 21.63 12.40 10.43
N PHE A 160 20.67 12.95 11.18
CA PHE A 160 20.72 14.32 11.69
C PHE A 160 21.88 14.53 12.67
N TYR A 161 22.12 13.59 13.58
CA TYR A 161 23.22 13.65 14.53
C TYR A 161 24.58 13.56 13.84
N ASN A 162 24.72 12.66 12.86
CA ASN A 162 25.95 12.53 12.06
C ASN A 162 26.17 13.75 11.15
N LEU A 163 25.11 14.36 10.61
CA LEU A 163 25.20 15.63 9.88
C LEU A 163 25.63 16.77 10.82
N SER A 164 25.09 16.83 12.04
CA SER A 164 25.50 17.84 13.03
C SER A 164 26.94 17.68 13.52
N LEU A 165 27.49 16.46 13.50
CA LEU A 165 28.91 16.22 13.81
C LEU A 165 29.82 16.58 12.63
N CYS A 166 29.42 16.28 11.39
CA CYS A 166 30.17 16.66 10.20
C CYS A 166 30.27 18.19 10.00
N ASP A 167 29.27 18.96 10.44
CA ASP A 167 29.33 20.43 10.42
C ASP A 167 30.25 21.02 11.51
N PHE A 168 30.62 20.24 12.54
CA PHE A 168 31.53 20.69 13.60
C PHE A 168 33.01 20.39 13.29
N ASP A 169 33.30 19.31 12.58
CA ASP A 169 34.68 18.94 12.21
C ASP A 169 35.20 19.68 10.96
N ALA A 170 34.37 20.46 10.27
CA ALA A 170 34.77 21.32 9.15
C ALA A 170 35.22 22.73 9.56
N CYS A 171 35.25 23.04 10.86
CA CYS A 171 35.67 24.34 11.43
C CYS A 171 36.77 24.22 12.50
N SER A 172 37.72 23.30 12.33
CA SER A 172 38.98 23.28 13.10
C SER A 172 40.21 23.22 12.20
#